data_AF-X1AMI6-F1
#
_entry.id   AF-X1AMI6-F1
#
_cell.length_a   1.000
_cell.length_b   1.000
_cell.length_c   1.000
_cell.angle_alpha   90.00
_cell.angle_beta   90.00
_cell.angle_gamma   90.00
#
_symmetry.space_group_name_H-M   'P 1'
#
loop_
_entity.id
_entity.type
_entity.pdbx_description
1 polymer ?
#
loop_
_entity_poly.entity_id
_entity_poly.type
_entity_poly.pdbx_seq_one_letter_code
_entity_poly.pdbx_strand_id
1 'polypeptide(L)'
;MGEKKENDPEFFGDKASKPVGNFLTAEEAKEMKENNPQYIIKQVKPNGERCWRRTVPSPDPISNLEADVIKKLVDAGVIVIASGGGGIPVLEDEEGNYQGIEALSPKNSGSFLSTKT
;
A
#
# COMPACT_ATOMS: atom_id res chain seq x y z
N MET A 1 -21.10 -0.89 -3.61
CA MET A 1 -20.79 -1.96 -2.63
C MET A 1 -19.74 -2.85 -3.25
N GLY A 2 -18.48 -2.48 -3.11
CA GLY A 2 -17.35 -3.30 -3.57
C GLY A 2 -17.08 -4.37 -2.52
N GLU A 3 -17.03 -5.62 -2.95
CA GLU A 3 -16.86 -6.78 -2.07
C GLU A 3 -15.59 -6.63 -1.21
N LYS A 4 -15.78 -6.77 0.11
CA LYS A 4 -14.73 -6.97 1.10
C LYS A 4 -13.80 -8.09 0.62
N LYS A 5 -12.58 -7.76 0.26
CA LYS A 5 -11.53 -8.77 0.09
C LYS A 5 -10.81 -8.99 1.41
N GLU A 6 -11.55 -9.46 2.40
CA GLU A 6 -11.01 -9.91 3.69
C GLU A 6 -9.98 -11.04 3.52
N ASN A 7 -9.97 -11.66 2.33
CA ASN A 7 -9.11 -12.76 1.94
C ASN A 7 -8.23 -12.45 0.70
N ASP A 8 -7.94 -11.19 0.36
CA ASP A 8 -7.00 -10.93 -0.75
C ASP A 8 -5.63 -11.51 -0.38
N PRO A 9 -5.06 -12.42 -1.19
CA PRO A 9 -3.71 -12.91 -0.99
C PRO A 9 -2.65 -11.80 -1.02
N GLU A 10 -2.98 -10.60 -1.50
CA GLU A 10 -2.12 -9.42 -1.40
C GLU A 10 -2.07 -8.81 0.00
N PHE A 11 -3.09 -9.00 0.85
CA PHE A 11 -3.09 -8.50 2.25
C PHE A 11 -2.29 -9.40 3.19
N PHE A 12 -2.19 -10.71 2.91
CA PHE A 12 -1.54 -11.68 3.80
C PHE A 12 -0.63 -12.66 3.04
N GLY A 13 0.66 -12.70 3.43
CA GLY A 13 1.60 -13.76 3.03
C GLY A 13 2.68 -13.38 2.01
N ASP A 14 3.31 -14.40 1.41
CA ASP A 14 4.51 -14.33 0.56
C ASP A 14 4.36 -13.54 -0.75
N LYS A 15 3.20 -12.92 -1.00
CA LYS A 15 2.91 -12.10 -2.18
C LYS A 15 3.28 -10.63 -2.05
N ALA A 16 3.83 -10.22 -0.90
CA ALA A 16 4.40 -8.88 -0.73
C ALA A 16 5.37 -8.55 -1.89
N SER A 17 4.96 -7.61 -2.73
CA SER A 17 5.57 -7.36 -4.04
C SER A 17 6.24 -6.00 -4.09
N LYS A 18 5.84 -5.07 -3.22
CA LYS A 18 6.29 -3.67 -3.31
C LYS A 18 7.53 -3.43 -2.46
N PRO A 19 8.68 -3.09 -3.07
CA PRO A 19 9.89 -2.86 -2.32
C PRO A 19 9.91 -1.48 -1.68
N VAL A 20 10.31 -1.44 -0.40
CA VAL A 20 10.34 -0.26 0.46
C VAL A 20 11.71 -0.08 1.09
N GLY A 21 12.04 1.17 1.43
CA GLY A 21 13.31 1.52 2.05
C GLY A 21 14.53 1.32 1.13
N ASN A 22 15.71 1.27 1.73
CA ASN A 22 17.00 1.21 1.05
C ASN A 22 17.30 -0.19 0.49
N PHE A 23 18.22 -0.24 -0.48
CA PHE A 23 18.82 -1.49 -0.93
C PHE A 23 19.85 -1.97 0.10
N LEU A 24 19.80 -3.27 0.38
CA LEU A 24 20.60 -3.97 1.38
C LEU A 24 21.52 -4.99 0.70
N THR A 25 22.68 -5.26 1.32
CA THR A 25 23.49 -6.45 1.02
C THR A 25 22.83 -7.72 1.56
N ALA A 26 23.39 -8.89 1.23
CA ALA A 26 22.91 -10.16 1.77
C ALA A 26 23.08 -10.24 3.30
N GLU A 27 24.18 -9.69 3.84
CA GLU A 27 24.43 -9.65 5.28
C GLU A 27 23.44 -8.72 5.99
N GLU A 28 23.28 -7.49 5.49
CA GLU A 28 22.34 -6.50 6.05
C GLU A 28 20.89 -7.02 5.99
N ALA A 29 20.51 -7.69 4.90
CA ALA A 29 19.21 -8.31 4.76
C ALA A 29 18.98 -9.42 5.80
N LYS A 30 20.00 -10.25 6.07
CA LYS A 30 19.92 -11.32 7.06
C LYS A 30 19.77 -10.75 8.46
N GLU A 31 20.60 -9.77 8.84
CA GLU A 31 20.52 -9.10 10.14
C GLU A 31 19.16 -8.42 10.33
N MET A 32 18.63 -7.76 9.29
CA MET A 32 17.32 -7.13 9.35
C MET A 32 16.20 -8.15 9.57
N LYS A 33 16.28 -9.33 8.93
CA LYS A 33 15.32 -10.43 9.10
C LYS A 33 15.41 -11.07 10.49
N GLU A 34 16.62 -11.19 11.05
CA GLU A 34 16.83 -11.68 12.41
C GLU A 34 16.24 -10.72 13.45
N ASN A 35 16.48 -9.42 13.28
CA ASN A 35 15.94 -8.38 14.16
C ASN A 35 14.42 -8.15 13.99
N ASN A 36 13.87 -8.46 12.81
CA ASN A 36 12.46 -8.29 12.48
C ASN A 36 11.92 -9.52 11.75
N PRO A 37 11.58 -10.61 12.49
CA PRO A 37 11.14 -11.87 11.89
C PRO A 37 9.92 -11.73 10.97
N GLN A 38 9.08 -10.72 11.20
CA GLN A 38 7.89 -10.41 10.42
C GLN A 38 8.18 -9.74 9.07
N TYR A 39 9.38 -9.20 8.84
CA TYR A 39 9.69 -8.52 7.57
C TYR A 39 9.86 -9.52 6.42
N ILE A 40 9.21 -9.25 5.30
CA ILE A 40 9.45 -9.99 4.06
C ILE A 40 10.56 -9.25 3.32
N ILE A 41 11.67 -9.92 3.03
CA ILE A 41 12.82 -9.35 2.33
C ILE A 41 13.05 -10.16 1.06
N LYS A 42 13.14 -9.49 -0.08
CA LYS A 42 13.29 -10.13 -1.39
C LYS A 42 14.40 -9.46 -2.19
N GLN A 43 15.00 -10.24 -3.09
CA GLN A 43 15.84 -9.67 -4.14
C GLN A 43 14.98 -8.89 -5.13
N VAL A 44 15.45 -7.71 -5.51
CA VAL A 44 14.83 -6.82 -6.48
C VAL A 44 15.84 -6.39 -7.54
N LYS A 45 15.34 -5.96 -8.69
CA LYS A 45 16.18 -5.44 -9.78
C LYS A 45 16.68 -4.03 -9.47
N PRO A 46 17.85 -3.62 -10.02
CA PRO A 46 18.82 -4.43 -10.76
C PRO A 46 19.62 -5.38 -9.85
N ASN A 47 20.15 -6.46 -10.43
CA ASN A 47 21.00 -7.40 -9.71
C ASN A 47 22.39 -6.77 -9.48
N GLY A 48 22.90 -6.84 -8.24
CA GLY A 48 24.16 -6.27 -7.81
C GLY A 48 24.43 -6.60 -6.33
N GLU A 49 25.51 -6.07 -5.75
CA GLU A 49 25.87 -6.32 -4.34
C GLU A 49 24.76 -5.91 -3.36
N ARG A 50 24.04 -4.83 -3.68
CA ARG A 50 22.88 -4.34 -2.92
C ARG A 50 21.60 -4.56 -3.72
N CYS A 51 21.09 -5.78 -3.72
CA CYS A 51 19.87 -6.15 -4.45
C CYS A 51 18.72 -6.57 -3.54
N TRP A 52 18.83 -6.47 -2.22
CA TRP A 52 17.78 -6.89 -1.30
C TRP A 52 16.98 -5.69 -0.81
N ARG A 53 15.65 -5.83 -0.73
CA ARG A 53 14.78 -4.81 -0.13
C ARG A 53 13.67 -5.46 0.68
N ARG A 54 13.23 -4.77 1.73
CA ARG A 54 11.98 -5.12 2.41
C ARG A 54 10.84 -4.96 1.41
N THR A 55 9.97 -5.94 1.34
CA THR A 55 8.75 -5.91 0.53
C THR A 55 7.54 -5.92 1.44
N VAL A 56 6.53 -5.13 1.10
CA VAL A 56 5.26 -5.08 1.82
C VAL A 56 4.10 -5.45 0.89
N PRO A 57 2.97 -5.94 1.44
CA PRO A 57 1.67 -5.94 0.80
C PRO A 57 1.37 -4.64 0.05
N SER A 58 0.84 -4.75 -1.16
CA SER A 58 0.40 -3.61 -1.97
C SER A 58 -0.93 -3.91 -2.65
N PRO A 59 -2.00 -4.07 -1.87
CA PRO A 59 -3.33 -4.39 -2.38
C PRO A 59 -3.88 -3.25 -3.23
N ASP A 60 -4.62 -3.57 -4.29
CA ASP A 60 -5.33 -2.56 -5.08
C ASP A 60 -6.42 -1.86 -4.23
N PRO A 61 -6.49 -0.51 -4.26
CA PRO A 61 -7.46 0.24 -3.49
C PRO A 61 -8.88 0.02 -4.05
N ILE A 62 -9.85 -0.20 -3.15
CA ILE A 62 -11.26 -0.38 -3.50
C ILE A 62 -11.96 0.98 -3.67
N SER A 63 -11.73 1.91 -2.73
CA SER A 63 -12.33 3.24 -2.73
C SER A 63 -11.55 4.20 -1.82
N ASN A 64 -11.70 5.51 -2.07
CA ASN A 64 -11.24 6.55 -1.14
C ASN A 64 -12.34 6.85 -0.13
N LEU A 65 -12.04 6.72 1.17
CA LEU A 65 -13.00 7.02 2.24
C LEU A 65 -13.45 8.49 2.21
N GLU A 66 -12.55 9.39 1.84
CA GLU A 66 -12.80 10.84 1.78
C GLU A 66 -13.35 11.31 0.43
N ALA A 67 -13.74 10.39 -0.47
CA ALA A 67 -14.17 10.72 -1.84
C ALA A 67 -15.27 11.78 -1.89
N ASP A 68 -16.28 11.68 -1.02
CA ASP A 68 -17.39 12.63 -0.98
C ASP A 68 -16.96 14.04 -0.56
N VAL A 69 -16.01 14.14 0.36
CA VAL A 69 -15.47 15.42 0.81
C VAL A 69 -14.59 16.03 -0.26
N ILE A 70 -13.72 15.23 -0.88
CA ILE A 70 -12.89 15.65 -2.01
C ILE A 70 -13.77 16.19 -3.14
N LYS A 71 -14.84 15.49 -3.48
CA LYS A 71 -15.79 15.92 -4.52
C LYS A 71 -16.41 17.27 -4.20
N LYS A 72 -16.91 17.47 -2.98
CA LYS A 72 -17.50 18.76 -2.55
C LYS A 72 -16.51 19.92 -2.65
N LEU A 73 -15.24 19.69 -2.30
CA LEU A 73 -14.19 20.71 -2.40
C LEU A 73 -13.86 21.04 -3.86
N VAL A 74 -13.79 20.03 -4.72
CA VAL A 74 -13.60 20.22 -6.17
C VAL A 74 -14.78 20.98 -6.78
N ASP A 75 -16.01 20.60 -6.45
CA ASP A 75 -17.23 21.26 -6.93
C ASP A 75 -17.31 22.74 -6.46
N ALA A 76 -16.69 23.05 -5.32
CA ALA A 76 -16.55 24.42 -4.80
C ALA A 76 -15.41 25.22 -5.46
N GLY A 77 -14.71 24.66 -6.44
CA GLY A 77 -13.61 25.31 -7.17
C GLY A 77 -12.27 25.34 -6.42
N VAL A 78 -12.12 24.52 -5.37
CA VAL A 78 -10.87 24.43 -4.60
C VAL A 78 -9.90 23.47 -5.29
N ILE A 79 -8.63 23.86 -5.38
CA ILE A 79 -7.55 22.95 -5.79
C ILE A 79 -7.27 22.00 -4.62
N VAL A 80 -7.64 20.73 -4.78
CA VAL A 80 -7.44 19.69 -3.75
C VAL A 80 -6.21 18.85 -4.07
N ILE A 81 -5.29 18.75 -3.10
CA ILE A 81 -4.21 17.76 -3.11
C ILE A 81 -4.62 16.65 -2.13
N ALA A 82 -5.01 15.49 -2.65
CA ALA A 82 -5.43 14.33 -1.86
C ALA A 82 -4.57 13.09 -2.21
N SER A 83 -4.72 12.03 -1.40
CA SER A 83 -4.08 10.73 -1.63
C SER A 83 -2.54 10.78 -1.75
N GLY A 84 -1.89 11.66 -1.00
CA GLY A 84 -0.43 11.76 -0.95
C GLY A 84 0.19 10.39 -0.63
N GLY A 85 1.01 9.85 -1.54
CA GLY A 85 1.63 8.53 -1.38
C GLY A 85 0.73 7.31 -1.65
N GLY A 86 -0.52 7.51 -2.11
CA GLY A 86 -1.49 6.44 -2.38
C GLY A 86 -2.61 6.32 -1.35
N GLY A 87 -2.60 7.12 -0.28
CA GLY A 87 -3.55 7.03 0.84
C GLY A 87 -3.13 6.00 1.89
N ILE A 88 -3.62 6.18 3.12
CA ILE A 88 -3.39 5.23 4.22
C ILE A 88 -4.37 4.06 4.00
N PRO A 89 -3.89 2.82 3.80
CA PRO A 89 -4.77 1.70 3.61
C PRO A 89 -5.46 1.35 4.93
N VAL A 90 -6.79 1.25 4.85
CA VAL A 90 -7.65 0.85 5.96
C VAL A 90 -8.53 -0.31 5.50
N LEU A 91 -8.85 -1.19 6.43
CA LEU A 91 -9.87 -2.22 6.27
C LEU A 91 -11.10 -1.84 7.09
N GLU A 92 -12.28 -1.96 6.49
CA GLU A 92 -13.56 -1.84 7.19
C GLU A 92 -13.91 -3.22 7.78
N ASP A 93 -14.23 -3.30 9.06
CA ASP A 93 -14.66 -4.53 9.72
C ASP A 93 -16.16 -4.81 9.52
N GLU A 94 -16.70 -5.90 10.06
CA GLU A 94 -18.15 -6.24 9.91
C GLU A 94 -19.07 -5.28 10.65
N GLU A 95 -18.55 -4.52 11.61
CA GLU A 95 -19.28 -3.55 12.42
C GLU A 95 -19.20 -2.13 11.83
N GLY A 96 -18.46 -1.95 10.73
CA GLY A 96 -18.28 -0.67 10.04
C GLY A 96 -17.16 0.21 10.60
N ASN A 97 -16.28 -0.32 11.46
CA ASN A 97 -15.10 0.40 11.93
C ASN A 97 -13.93 0.23 10.96
N TYR A 98 -13.04 1.23 10.92
CA TYR A 98 -11.85 1.21 10.09
C TYR A 98 -10.60 0.90 10.91
N GLN A 99 -9.81 -0.08 10.44
CA GLN A 99 -8.52 -0.44 11.01
C GLN A 99 -7.40 -0.18 10.01
N GLY A 100 -6.37 0.55 10.45
CA GLY A 100 -5.17 0.79 9.65
C GLY A 100 -4.35 -0.49 9.51
N ILE A 101 -3.84 -0.74 8.30
CA ILE A 101 -2.98 -1.89 8.02
C ILE A 101 -1.59 -1.46 7.58
N GLU A 102 -0.58 -2.27 7.89
CA GLU A 102 0.78 -2.10 7.37
C GLU A 102 0.89 -2.55 5.90
N ALA A 103 0.20 -1.83 5.01
CA ALA A 103 0.31 -2.00 3.57
C ALA A 103 0.70 -0.67 2.91
N LEU A 104 1.18 -0.74 1.67
CA LEU A 104 1.33 0.47 0.85
C LEU A 104 0.39 0.38 -0.35
N SER A 105 -0.50 1.35 -0.46
CA SER A 105 -1.33 1.49 -1.66
C SER A 105 -0.43 1.71 -2.89
N PRO A 106 -0.68 1.02 -4.02
CA PRO A 106 0.11 1.18 -5.23
C PRO A 106 0.08 2.62 -5.74
N LYS A 107 1.26 3.22 -5.91
CA LYS A 107 1.43 4.61 -6.41
C LYS A 107 0.77 4.87 -7.77
N ASN A 108 0.51 3.83 -8.58
CA ASN A 108 -0.06 3.97 -9.93
C ASN A 108 -1.57 3.65 -10.03
N SER A 109 -2.19 3.03 -9.01
CA SER A 109 -3.65 2.78 -9.04
C SER A 109 -4.47 3.99 -8.59
N GLY A 110 -3.85 4.96 -7.90
CA GLY A 110 -4.49 6.19 -7.44
C GLY A 110 -4.52 7.37 -8.44
N SER A 111 -3.85 7.29 -9.59
CA SER A 111 -3.99 8.37 -10.59
C SER A 111 -5.32 8.32 -11.35
N PHE A 112 -6.11 7.25 -11.17
CA PHE A 112 -7.32 7.03 -11.95
C PHE A 112 -8.43 6.30 -11.18
N LEU A 113 -8.64 6.61 -9.90
CA LEU A 113 -10.04 6.60 -9.41
C LEU A 113 -10.68 7.92 -9.88
N SER A 114 -10.73 8.08 -11.21
CA SER A 114 -11.55 9.10 -11.85
C SER A 114 -12.95 8.86 -11.34
N THR A 115 -13.49 9.83 -10.62
CA THR A 115 -14.92 9.99 -10.46
C THR A 115 -15.51 9.90 -11.86
N LYS A 116 -15.99 8.71 -12.24
CA LYS A 116 -16.91 8.58 -13.37
C LYS A 116 -18.09 9.46 -12.98
N THR A 117 -18.17 10.59 -13.68
CA THR A 117 -19.37 11.41 -13.74
C THR A 117 -20.47 10.60 -14.39
#